data_AF-A0AB34SE15-F1
#
_entry.id   AF-A0AB34SE15-F1
#
_cell.length_a   1.000
_cell.length_b   1.000
_cell.length_c   1.000
_cell.angle_alpha   90.00
_cell.angle_beta   90.00
_cell.angle_gamma   90.00
#
_symmetry.space_group_name_H-M   'P 1'
#
loop_
_entity.id
_entity.type
_entity.pdbx_description
1 polymer ?
#
loop_
_entity_poly.entity_id
_entity_poly.type
_entity_poly.pdbx_seq_one_letter_code
_entity_poly.pdbx_strand_id
1 'polypeptide(L)'
;MAKDFYKSKRWKAKRINILKRDNYLCQECKRYGKTTGATTVHHVKPLEHNLELRLDNNNLVSLCSKCHDKMHDRTNNELTNLGKKLIERRYRNEEV
;
A
#
# COMPACT_ATOMS: atom_id res chain seq x y z
N MET A 1 3.02 -1.45 -18.91
CA MET A 1 1.76 -0.91 -18.37
C MET A 1 1.88 -0.42 -16.92
N ALA A 2 2.40 -1.20 -15.95
CA ALA A 2 2.60 -0.70 -14.58
C ALA A 2 3.83 0.22 -14.38
N LYS A 3 4.96 -0.04 -15.07
CA LYS A 3 6.21 0.74 -14.93
C LYS A 3 6.03 2.24 -15.25
N ASP A 4 5.22 2.56 -16.25
CA ASP A 4 5.01 3.95 -16.67
C ASP A 4 4.10 4.71 -15.70
N PHE A 5 3.15 4.02 -15.05
CA PHE A 5 2.31 4.60 -14.01
C PHE A 5 3.16 5.17 -12.86
N TYR A 6 4.14 4.41 -12.37
CA TYR A 6 5.02 4.86 -11.28
C TYR A 6 5.92 6.05 -11.66
N LYS A 7 6.17 6.27 -12.95
CA LYS A 7 6.91 7.44 -13.45
C LYS A 7 6.03 8.68 -13.61
N SER A 8 4.71 8.50 -13.68
CA SER A 8 3.74 9.58 -13.95
C SER A 8 3.76 10.66 -12.87
N LYS A 9 3.51 11.92 -13.29
CA LYS A 9 3.37 13.05 -12.36
C LYS A 9 2.22 12.83 -11.36
N ARG A 10 1.12 12.23 -11.81
CA ARG A 10 -0.05 11.91 -10.99
C ARG A 10 0.31 10.98 -9.84
N TRP A 11 1.04 9.89 -10.11
CA TRP A 11 1.49 8.99 -9.05
C TRP A 11 2.46 9.67 -8.09
N LYS A 12 3.46 10.40 -8.59
CA LYS A 12 4.43 11.11 -7.73
C LYS A 12 3.74 12.06 -6.75
N ALA A 13 2.79 12.85 -7.23
CA ALA A 13 1.99 13.76 -6.40
C ALA A 13 1.13 12.98 -5.39
N LYS A 14 0.43 11.93 -5.85
CA LYS A 14 -0.40 11.09 -4.98
C LYS A 14 0.41 10.42 -3.88
N ARG A 15 1.57 9.86 -4.21
CA ARG A 15 2.49 9.22 -3.25
C ARG A 15 2.89 10.19 -2.14
N ILE A 16 3.22 11.44 -2.48
CA ILE A 16 3.55 12.47 -1.49
C ILE A 16 2.35 12.77 -0.60
N ASN A 17 1.15 12.89 -1.17
CA ASN A 17 -0.07 13.14 -0.41
C ASN A 17 -0.39 12.01 0.58
N ILE A 18 -0.21 10.75 0.17
CA ILE A 18 -0.40 9.58 1.05
C ILE A 18 0.65 9.53 2.17
N LEU A 19 1.92 9.80 1.85
CA LEU A 19 2.97 9.88 2.87
C LEU A 19 2.68 10.99 3.90
N LYS A 20 2.24 12.18 3.44
CA LYS A 20 1.84 13.28 4.32
C LYS A 20 0.66 12.91 5.21
N ARG A 21 -0.40 12.32 4.65
CA ARG A 21 -1.57 11.81 5.40
C ARG A 21 -1.14 10.87 6.53
N ASP A 22 -0.18 10.01 6.22
CA ASP A 22 0.32 8.97 7.13
C ASP A 22 1.43 9.49 8.08
N ASN A 23 1.68 10.81 8.12
CA ASN A 23 2.75 11.48 8.87
C ASN A 23 4.14 10.88 8.59
N TYR A 24 4.36 10.37 7.38
CA TYR A 24 5.57 9.66 6.97
C TYR A 24 5.89 8.44 7.84
N LEU A 25 4.90 7.87 8.52
CA LEU A 25 5.04 6.68 9.37
C LEU A 25 4.48 5.44 8.68
N CYS A 26 5.12 4.30 8.94
CA CYS A 26 4.64 3.00 8.53
C CYS A 26 3.35 2.67 9.29
N GLN A 27 2.24 2.56 8.56
CA GLN A 27 0.93 2.36 9.18
C GLN A 27 0.79 0.97 9.82
N GLU A 28 1.48 -0.04 9.29
CA GLU A 28 1.49 -1.36 9.92
C GLU A 28 2.31 -1.35 11.22
N CYS A 29 3.48 -0.72 11.25
CA CYS A 29 4.25 -0.58 12.48
C CYS A 29 3.50 0.23 13.55
N LYS A 30 2.84 1.33 13.14
CA LYS A 30 2.04 2.18 14.03
C LYS A 30 0.93 1.42 14.73
N ARG A 31 0.29 0.46 14.05
CA ARG A 31 -0.73 -0.42 14.65
C ARG A 31 -0.20 -1.24 15.85
N TYR A 32 1.10 -1.51 15.89
CA TYR A 32 1.77 -2.18 16.99
C TYR A 32 2.53 -1.21 17.92
N GLY A 33 2.15 0.08 17.92
CA GLY A 33 2.74 1.10 18.80
C GLY A 33 4.14 1.59 18.37
N LYS A 34 4.60 1.26 17.16
CA LYS A 34 5.95 1.64 16.69
C LYS A 34 5.92 2.87 15.79
N THR A 35 6.93 3.73 15.88
CA THR A 35 7.09 4.97 15.11
C THR A 35 8.05 4.84 13.92
N THR A 36 8.12 3.66 13.30
CA THR A 36 9.00 3.42 12.15
C THR A 36 8.59 4.28 10.94
N GLY A 37 9.56 4.95 10.31
CA GLY A 37 9.32 5.75 9.10
C GLY A 37 8.88 4.90 7.90
N ALA A 38 7.98 5.44 7.09
CA ALA A 38 7.58 4.85 5.81
C ALA A 38 8.56 5.22 4.70
N THR A 39 8.91 4.26 3.87
CA THR A 39 9.80 4.45 2.71
C THR A 39 9.07 4.32 1.38
N THR A 40 7.90 3.68 1.39
CA THR A 40 7.10 3.44 0.18
C THR A 40 5.60 3.57 0.45
N VAL A 41 4.84 3.73 -0.62
CA VAL A 41 3.38 3.64 -0.61
C VAL A 41 3.00 2.36 -1.36
N HIS A 42 2.23 1.52 -0.68
CA HIS A 42 1.82 0.20 -1.12
C HIS A 42 0.37 0.22 -1.60
N HIS A 43 0.10 -0.48 -2.71
CA HIS A 43 -1.24 -0.79 -3.17
C HIS A 43 -1.79 -2.00 -2.40
N VAL A 44 -2.85 -1.79 -1.63
CA VAL A 44 -3.46 -2.82 -0.76
C VAL A 44 -4.05 -3.96 -1.61
N LYS A 45 -4.87 -3.63 -2.61
CA LYS A 45 -5.28 -4.51 -3.71
C LYS A 45 -4.29 -4.30 -4.87
N PRO A 46 -3.69 -5.38 -5.43
CA PRO A 46 -2.65 -5.29 -6.45
C PRO A 46 -3.08 -4.47 -7.67
N LEU A 47 -2.18 -3.59 -8.12
CA LEU A 47 -2.42 -2.69 -9.25
C LEU A 47 -2.76 -3.42 -10.55
N GLU A 48 -2.18 -4.60 -10.77
CA GLU A 48 -2.33 -5.39 -12.00
C GLU A 48 -3.78 -5.79 -12.28
N HIS A 49 -4.57 -6.01 -11.23
CA HIS A 49 -5.96 -6.43 -11.32
C HIS A 49 -6.96 -5.33 -10.95
N ASN A 50 -6.50 -4.18 -10.43
CA ASN A 50 -7.36 -3.14 -9.86
C ASN A 50 -6.92 -1.74 -10.35
N LEU A 51 -6.96 -1.53 -11.67
CA LEU A 51 -6.44 -0.30 -12.29
C LEU A 51 -7.30 0.94 -11.98
N GLU A 52 -8.58 0.75 -11.68
CA GLU A 52 -9.51 1.77 -11.20
C GLU A 52 -9.13 2.27 -9.79
N LEU A 53 -8.57 1.40 -8.95
CA LEU A 53 -8.12 1.74 -7.58
C LEU A 53 -6.68 2.29 -7.53
N ARG A 54 -6.01 2.49 -8.68
CA ARG A 54 -4.59 2.86 -8.73
C ARG A 54 -4.21 4.15 -8.02
N LEU A 55 -5.15 5.09 -7.89
CA LEU A 55 -5.02 6.37 -7.18
C LEU A 55 -6.03 6.52 -6.04
N ASP A 56 -6.71 5.44 -5.65
CA ASP A 56 -7.68 5.47 -4.55
C ASP A 56 -6.97 5.64 -3.19
N ASN A 57 -7.58 6.37 -2.25
CA ASN A 57 -6.97 6.62 -0.94
C ASN A 57 -7.00 5.39 -0.03
N ASN A 58 -8.06 4.58 -0.08
CA ASN A 58 -8.23 3.38 0.72
C ASN A 58 -7.32 2.25 0.22
N ASN A 59 -7.04 2.24 -1.10
CA ASN A 59 -6.12 1.30 -1.71
C ASN A 59 -4.64 1.64 -1.50
N LEU A 60 -4.30 2.78 -0.87
CA LEU A 60 -2.91 3.23 -0.72
C LEU A 60 -2.53 3.39 0.76
N VAL A 61 -1.41 2.77 1.14
CA VAL A 61 -0.91 2.79 2.52
C VAL A 61 0.61 3.00 2.59
N SER A 62 1.07 3.87 3.48
CA SER A 62 2.50 4.09 3.71
C SER A 62 3.10 2.98 4.56
N LEU A 63 4.18 2.35 4.08
CA LEU A 63 4.88 1.25 4.75
C LEU A 63 6.39 1.46 4.75
N CYS A 64 7.07 0.90 5.74
CA CYS A 64 8.52 0.68 5.68
C CYS A 64 8.83 -0.51 4.77
N SER A 65 10.07 -0.61 4.27
CA SER A 65 10.51 -1.72 3.41
C SER A 65 10.23 -3.10 4.01
N LYS A 66 10.52 -3.28 5.30
CA LYS A 66 10.29 -4.55 6.01
C LYS A 66 8.81 -4.96 6.05
N CYS A 67 7.89 -4.01 6.20
CA CYS A 67 6.45 -4.31 6.18
C CYS A 67 5.95 -4.50 4.75
N HIS A 68 6.45 -3.71 3.80
CA HIS A 68 6.13 -3.84 2.39
C HIS A 68 6.48 -5.23 1.85
N ASP A 69 7.70 -5.70 2.09
CA ASP A 69 8.18 -7.00 1.62
C ASP A 69 7.44 -8.17 2.27
N LYS A 70 6.78 -7.96 3.41
CA LYS A 70 5.94 -8.97 4.06
C LYS A 70 4.55 -9.07 3.45
N MET A 71 4.12 -8.11 2.64
CA MET A 71 2.78 -8.14 2.02
C MET A 71 2.74 -9.07 0.80
N HIS A 72 3.86 -9.26 0.11
CA HIS A 72 3.97 -10.06 -1.10
C HIS A 72 5.03 -11.15 -0.95
N ASP A 73 4.78 -12.31 -1.54
CA ASP A 73 5.78 -13.37 -1.68
C ASP A 73 6.84 -12.94 -2.70
N ARG A 74 8.12 -13.19 -2.37
CA ARG A 74 9.25 -12.74 -3.21
C ARG A 74 9.44 -13.57 -4.48
N THR A 75 8.80 -14.73 -4.56
CA THR A 75 8.96 -15.72 -5.63
C THR A 75 7.93 -15.48 -6.73
N ASN A 76 6.67 -15.29 -6.35
CA ASN A 76 5.56 -15.18 -7.29
C ASN A 76 4.79 -13.85 -7.21
N ASN A 77 5.20 -12.93 -6.30
CA ASN A 77 4.57 -11.63 -6.08
C ASN A 77 3.09 -11.70 -5.66
N GLU A 78 2.62 -12.87 -5.20
CA GLU A 78 1.28 -13.02 -4.66
C GLU A 78 1.18 -12.46 -3.24
N LEU A 79 -0.03 -12.08 -2.84
CA LEU A 79 -0.28 -11.59 -1.49
C LEU A 79 -0.06 -12.70 -0.45
N THR A 80 0.77 -12.39 0.55
CA THR A 80 0.90 -13.23 1.74
C THR A 80 -0.37 -13.16 2.59
N ASN A 81 -0.45 -14.00 3.63
CA ASN A 81 -1.50 -13.92 4.64
C ASN A 81 -1.57 -12.54 5.33
N LEU A 82 -0.46 -11.80 5.42
CA LEU A 82 -0.46 -10.43 5.95
C LEU A 82 -1.08 -9.44 4.97
N GLY A 83 -0.76 -9.58 3.67
CA GLY A 83 -1.38 -8.78 2.61
C GLY A 83 -2.90 -9.00 2.52
N LYS A 84 -3.35 -10.26 2.58
CA LYS A 84 -4.79 -10.60 2.62
C LYS A 84 -5.50 -9.99 3.83
N LYS A 85 -4.92 -10.15 5.04
CA LYS A 85 -5.44 -9.50 6.26
C LYS A 85 -5.45 -7.98 6.17
N LEU A 86 -4.54 -7.37 5.42
CA LEU A 86 -4.54 -5.92 5.20
C LEU A 86 -5.73 -5.50 4.32
N ILE A 87 -6.02 -6.25 3.25
CA ILE A 87 -7.22 -6.04 2.42
C ILE A 87 -8.47 -6.15 3.29
N GLU A 88 -8.66 -7.25 4.01
CA GLU A 88 -9.82 -7.48 4.88
C GLU A 88 -10.03 -6.33 5.88
N ARG A 89 -8.95 -5.78 6.46
CA ARG A 89 -9.04 -4.65 7.38
C ARG A 89 -9.44 -3.35 6.71
N ARG A 90 -8.99 -3.12 5.47
CA ARG A 90 -9.24 -1.88 4.72
C ARG A 90 -10.64 -1.85 4.11
N TYR A 91 -11.15 -3.02 3.74
CA TYR A 91 -12.39 -3.19 2.98
C TYR A 91 -13.48 -3.94 3.78
N ARG A 92 -13.35 -4.01 5.12
CA ARG A 92 -14.25 -4.78 6.01
C ARG A 92 -15.75 -4.49 5.83
N ASN A 93 -16.10 -3.29 5.39
CA ASN A 93 -17.49 -2.83 5.26
C ASN A 93 -17.95 -2.67 3.80
N GLU A 94 -17.13 -3.08 2.83
CA GLU A 94 -17.55 -3.18 1.43
C GLU A 94 -17.99 -4.63 1.23
N GLU A 95 -19.29 -4.89 1.43
CA GLU A 95 -19.91 -6.14 0.98
C GLU A 95 -19.64 -6.29 -0.52
N VAL A 96 -19.17 -7.48 -0.90
CA VAL A 96 -19.00 -7.90 -2.28
C VAL A 96 -20.37 -8.07 -2.92
#